data_AF-A0A9Q1H5K3-F1
#
_entry.id   AF-A0A9Q1H5K3-F1
#
_cell.length_a   1.000
_cell.length_b   1.000
_cell.length_c   1.000
_cell.angle_alpha   90.00
_cell.angle_beta   90.00
_cell.angle_gamma   90.00
#
_symmetry.space_group_name_H-M   'P 1'
#
loop_
_entity.id
_entity.type
_entity.pdbx_description
1 polymer ?
#
loop_
_entity_poly.entity_id
_entity_poly.type
_entity_poly.pdbx_seq_one_letter_code
_entity_poly.pdbx_strand_id
1 'polypeptide(L)'
;MLKDLGSDSLKVRRTVNRLAIFHKARLGLLALPMNSLQPVRRPSRHHHSNSFLHIPTNKDCYKYSFFPRTVRDWNLLPQHFCQTGR
;
A
#
# COMPACT_ATOMS: atom_id res chain seq x y z
N MET A 1 -5.76 5.58 28.74
CA MET A 1 -5.07 6.84 28.38
C MET A 1 -4.51 6.90 26.94
N LEU A 2 -5.21 6.33 25.94
CA LEU A 2 -4.99 6.60 24.48
C LEU A 2 -6.29 6.29 23.72
N LYS A 3 -7.00 5.24 24.15
CA LYS A 3 -8.36 4.92 23.72
C LYS A 3 -9.38 5.98 24.17
N ASP A 4 -9.15 6.62 25.32
CA ASP A 4 -10.03 7.65 25.90
C ASP A 4 -10.03 8.96 25.08
N LEU A 5 -9.02 9.17 24.23
CA LEU A 5 -8.93 10.31 23.31
C LEU A 5 -9.53 10.01 21.92
N GLY A 6 -10.15 8.84 21.71
CA GLY A 6 -10.65 8.39 20.40
C GLY A 6 -9.56 8.22 19.34
N SER A 7 -8.29 8.28 19.72
CA SER A 7 -7.16 8.30 18.79
C SER A 7 -6.68 6.89 18.45
N ASP A 8 -6.57 6.63 17.15
CA ASP A 8 -6.00 5.37 16.66
C ASP A 8 -4.56 5.15 17.13
N SER A 9 -4.21 3.87 17.30
CA SER A 9 -2.83 3.49 17.63
C SER A 9 -1.83 4.07 16.63
N LEU A 10 -0.62 4.40 17.09
CA LEU A 10 0.44 4.94 16.24
C LEU A 10 0.75 4.01 15.04
N LYS A 11 0.62 2.70 15.24
CA LYS A 11 0.78 1.69 14.20
C LYS A 11 -0.26 1.87 13.08
N VAL A 12 -1.54 2.02 13.44
CA VAL A 12 -2.62 2.24 12.48
C VAL A 12 -2.40 3.53 11.71
N ARG A 13 -2.14 4.64 12.42
CA ARG A 13 -1.89 5.95 11.78
C ARG A 13 -0.71 5.90 10.80
N ARG A 14 0.39 5.23 11.15
CA ARG A 14 1.54 5.05 10.26
C ARG A 14 1.19 4.20 9.02
N THR A 15 0.40 3.14 9.18
CA THR A 15 -0.05 2.30 8.06
C THR A 15 -0.94 3.10 7.11
N VAL A 16 -1.93 3.82 7.64
CA VAL A 16 -2.84 4.68 6.85
C VAL A 16 -2.05 5.74 6.09
N ASN A 17 -1.13 6.46 6.75
CA ASN A 17 -0.31 7.48 6.09
C ASN A 17 0.53 6.90 4.94
N ARG A 18 1.13 5.72 5.15
CA ARG A 18 1.94 5.05 4.12
C ARG A 18 1.10 4.65 2.90
N LEU A 19 -0.10 4.12 3.13
CA LEU A 19 -1.04 3.77 2.06
C LEU A 19 -1.56 5.02 1.33
N ALA A 20 -1.81 6.12 2.04
CA ALA A 20 -2.20 7.39 1.44
C ALA A 20 -1.09 7.98 0.54
N ILE A 21 0.17 7.95 0.99
CA ILE A 21 1.32 8.35 0.17
C ILE A 21 1.41 7.50 -1.10
N PHE A 22 1.26 6.19 -0.97
CA PHE A 22 1.30 5.27 -2.11
C PHE A 22 0.17 5.52 -3.11
N HIS A 23 -1.04 5.79 -2.62
CA HIS A 23 -2.18 6.17 -3.45
C HIS A 23 -1.91 7.48 -4.22
N LYS A 24 -1.43 8.53 -3.53
CA LYS A 24 -1.06 9.81 -4.17
C LYS A 24 0.04 9.63 -5.22
N ALA A 25 1.06 8.83 -4.92
CA ALA A 25 2.13 8.51 -5.86
C ALA A 25 1.61 7.76 -7.09
N ARG A 26 0.69 6.79 -6.91
CA ARG A 26 0.04 6.09 -8.02
C ARG A 26 -0.75 7.04 -8.92
N LEU A 27 -1.37 8.08 -8.35
CA LEU A 27 -2.06 9.13 -9.10
C LEU A 27 -1.11 10.14 -9.77
N GLY A 28 0.21 10.01 -9.60
CA GLY A 28 1.20 10.95 -10.13
C GLY A 28 1.30 12.26 -9.34
N LEU A 29 0.65 12.37 -8.17
CA LEU A 29 0.71 13.55 -7.31
C LEU A 29 1.99 13.61 -6.46
N LEU A 30 2.81 12.55 -6.50
CA LEU A 30 4.07 12.45 -5.78
C LEU A 30 5.13 11.82 -6.68
N ALA A 31 6.35 12.36 -6.65
CA ALA A 31 7.48 11.89 -7.45
C ALA A 31 8.14 10.62 -6.84
N LEU A 32 7.36 9.54 -6.70
CA LEU A 32 7.90 8.22 -6.39
C LEU A 32 8.06 7.40 -7.68
N PRO A 33 9.08 6.54 -7.78
CA PRO A 33 9.34 5.72 -8.97
C PRO A 33 8.34 4.55 -9.07
N MET A 34 7.07 4.86 -9.31
CA MET A 34 5.99 3.86 -9.43
C MET A 34 6.17 2.97 -10.66
N ASN A 35 6.91 3.43 -11.67
CA ASN A 35 7.31 2.65 -12.85
C ASN A 35 8.20 1.45 -12.53
N SER A 36 8.85 1.42 -11.35
CA SER A 36 9.61 0.26 -10.88
C SER A 36 8.72 -0.90 -10.41
N LEU A 37 7.43 -0.64 -10.17
CA LEU A 37 6.48 -1.65 -9.71
C LEU A 37 5.75 -2.29 -10.89
N GLN A 38 5.68 -3.62 -10.89
CA GLN A 38 4.98 -4.36 -11.92
C GLN A 38 3.53 -4.62 -11.50
N PRO A 39 2.51 -4.19 -12.28
CA PRO A 39 1.12 -4.49 -12.00
C PRO A 39 0.82 -5.98 -12.23
N VAL A 40 -0.12 -6.54 -11.46
CA VAL A 40 -0.61 -7.90 -11.67
C VAL A 40 -1.44 -7.93 -12.96
N ARG A 41 -0.99 -8.70 -13.96
CA ARG A 41 -1.67 -8.79 -15.27
C ARG A 41 -2.76 -9.86 -15.31
N ARG A 42 -2.68 -10.87 -14.45
CA ARG A 42 -3.63 -11.99 -14.43
C ARG A 42 -4.56 -11.85 -13.23
N PRO A 43 -5.88 -11.70 -13.44
CA PRO A 43 -6.82 -11.68 -12.33
C PRO A 43 -6.79 -13.03 -11.60
N SER A 44 -6.76 -12.98 -10.28
CA SER A 44 -6.84 -14.13 -9.39
C SER A 44 -7.85 -13.81 -8.30
N ARG A 45 -8.45 -14.83 -7.69
CA ARG A 45 -9.39 -14.64 -6.55
C ARG A 45 -8.77 -13.86 -5.38
N HIS A 46 -7.44 -13.81 -5.30
CA HIS A 46 -6.70 -13.13 -4.24
C HIS A 46 -6.14 -11.75 -4.62
N HIS A 47 -6.35 -11.28 -5.86
CA HIS A 47 -5.82 -10.01 -6.34
C HIS A 47 -6.90 -9.16 -7.01
N HIS A 48 -6.91 -7.87 -6.69
CA HIS A 48 -7.77 -6.91 -7.36
C HIS A 48 -7.06 -6.29 -8.58
N SER A 49 -7.81 -5.63 -9.46
CA SER A 49 -7.28 -5.05 -10.71
C SER A 49 -6.10 -4.10 -10.53
N ASN A 50 -6.04 -3.40 -9.39
CA ASN A 50 -5.00 -2.43 -9.06
C ASN A 50 -3.85 -3.01 -8.20
N SER A 51 -3.71 -4.34 -8.11
CA SER A 51 -2.67 -4.98 -7.31
C SER A 51 -1.33 -4.96 -8.03
N PHE A 52 -0.23 -4.97 -7.27
CA PHE A 52 1.14 -5.06 -7.79
C PHE A 52 1.76 -6.41 -7.45
N LEU A 53 2.74 -6.86 -8.24
CA LEU A 53 3.51 -8.05 -7.91
C LEU A 53 4.25 -7.86 -6.58
N HIS A 54 4.29 -8.91 -5.78
CA HIS A 54 5.02 -8.91 -4.52
C HIS A 54 6.52 -8.79 -4.79
N ILE A 55 7.19 -7.88 -4.06
CA ILE A 55 8.64 -7.69 -4.14
C ILE A 55 9.30 -8.69 -3.19
N PRO A 56 10.03 -9.71 -3.69
CA PRO A 56 10.70 -10.66 -2.83
C PRO A 56 11.87 -9.98 -2.10
N THR A 57 11.96 -10.18 -0.79
CA THR A 57 13.05 -9.63 0.04
C THR A 57 13.53 -10.67 1.04
N ASN A 58 14.84 -10.90 1.11
CA ASN A 58 15.45 -11.85 2.04
C ASN A 58 16.07 -11.19 3.28
N LYS A 59 16.25 -9.86 3.27
CA LYS A 59 16.79 -9.11 4.43
C LYS A 59 15.71 -8.22 5.02
N ASP A 60 15.62 -8.20 6.34
CA ASP A 60 14.62 -7.41 7.06
C ASP A 60 14.72 -5.91 6.77
N CYS A 61 15.94 -5.38 6.59
CA CYS A 61 16.14 -3.98 6.20
C CYS A 61 15.41 -3.61 4.91
N TYR A 62 15.37 -4.52 3.92
CA TYR A 62 14.62 -4.32 2.68
C TYR A 62 13.14 -4.64 2.83
N LYS A 63 12.80 -5.70 3.58
CA LYS A 63 11.41 -6.12 3.84
C LYS A 63 10.57 -5.00 4.47
N TYR A 64 11.18 -4.24 5.39
CA TYR A 64 10.52 -3.13 6.08
C TYR A 64 10.70 -1.77 5.40
N SER A 65 11.41 -1.71 4.27
CA SER A 65 11.45 -0.53 3.40
C SER A 65 10.07 -0.21 2.83
N PHE A 66 9.93 1.00 2.29
CA PHE A 66 8.66 1.55 1.84
C PHE A 66 7.91 0.62 0.86
N PHE A 67 8.50 0.28 -0.29
CA PHE A 67 7.78 -0.46 -1.33
C PHE A 67 7.38 -1.89 -0.94
N PRO A 68 8.29 -2.78 -0.48
CA PRO A 68 7.91 -4.18 -0.20
C PRO A 68 6.81 -4.27 0.86
N ARG A 69 6.92 -3.44 1.90
CA ARG A 69 5.94 -3.37 2.97
C ARG A 69 4.61 -2.77 2.52
N THR A 70 4.63 -1.70 1.73
CA THR A 70 3.41 -1.00 1.30
C THR A 70 2.65 -1.76 0.23
N VAL A 71 3.35 -2.37 -0.73
CA VAL A 71 2.73 -3.21 -1.77
C VAL A 71 1.96 -4.37 -1.16
N ARG A 72 2.54 -5.01 -0.12
CA ARG A 72 1.84 -6.08 0.60
C ARG A 72 0.54 -5.59 1.23
N ASP A 73 0.62 -4.50 2.00
CA ASP A 73 -0.55 -3.97 2.70
C ASP A 73 -1.58 -3.38 1.71
N TRP A 74 -1.14 -2.84 0.56
CA TRP A 74 -1.99 -2.36 -0.53
C TRP A 74 -2.76 -3.50 -1.20
N ASN A 75 -2.09 -4.61 -1.51
CA ASN A 75 -2.73 -5.77 -2.14
C ASN A 75 -3.77 -6.46 -1.24
N LEU A 76 -3.70 -6.23 0.07
CA LEU A 76 -4.69 -6.71 1.04
C LEU A 76 -5.91 -5.78 1.16
N LEU A 77 -5.85 -4.57 0.59
CA LEU A 77 -6.98 -3.65 0.64
C LEU A 77 -8.13 -4.14 -0.25
N PRO A 78 -9.38 -4.01 0.21
CA PRO A 78 -10.53 -4.16 -0.66
C PRO A 78 -10.48 -3.22 -1.86
N GLN A 79 -10.95 -3.71 -3.01
CA GLN A 79 -10.86 -2.99 -4.29
C GLN A 79 -11.51 -1.59 -4.26
N HIS A 80 -12.56 -1.38 -3.45
CA HIS A 80 -13.27 -0.11 -3.35
C HIS A 80 -12.42 1.03 -2.78
N PHE A 81 -11.41 0.73 -1.94
CA PHE A 81 -10.46 1.76 -1.48
C PHE A 81 -9.43 2.14 -2.55
N CYS A 82 -9.19 1.24 -3.50
CA CYS A 82 -8.23 1.44 -4.58
C CYS A 82 -8.86 2.15 -5.79
N GLN A 83 -10.18 2.22 -5.85
CA GLN A 83 -10.94 2.95 -6.86
C GLN A 83 -11.12 4.39 -6.39
N THR A 84 -10.56 5.34 -7.14
CA THR A 84 -10.84 6.77 -6.92
C THR A 84 -12.09 7.11 -7.73
N GLY A 85 -13.04 7.79 -7.08
CA GLY A 85 -14.38 8.06 -7.61
C GLY A 85 -14.40 8.59 -9.04
N ARG A 86 -15.32 8.03 -9.83
CA ARG A 86 -16.10 8.80 -10.79
C ARG A 86 -17.37 9.26 -10.07
#